data_AF-A0A0D6LIG2-F1
#
_entry.id   AF-A0A0D6LIG2-F1
#
_cell.length_a   1.000
_cell.length_b   1.000
_cell.length_c   1.000
_cell.angle_alpha   90.00
_cell.angle_beta   90.00
_cell.angle_gamma   90.00
#
_symmetry.space_group_name_H-M   'P 1'
#
loop_
_entity.id
_entity.type
_entity.pdbx_description
1 polymer ?
#
loop_
_entity_poly.entity_id
_entity_poly.type
_entity_poly.pdbx_seq_one_letter_code
_entity_poly.pdbx_strand_id
1 'polypeptide(L)'
;MIKDHTLFSYVEADSPEGPQIGESNDKFQFYENQPNNGYRQPVRRALASGTKPEVFTDKCNDERLKKIIEDNIDSNPSSSKRKIQKAATDEIGGLFDVICSSHDFSYLANTQLFCEAGNDDVTCFAFLHSLIQ
;
A
#
# COMPACT_ATOMS: atom_id res chain seq x y z
N MET A 1 -29.11 10.22 -32.60
CA MET A 1 -27.87 10.79 -32.04
C MET A 1 -27.56 10.05 -30.74
N ILE A 2 -26.81 8.96 -30.83
CA ILE A 2 -26.25 8.26 -29.67
C ILE A 2 -24.74 8.40 -29.85
N LYS A 3 -24.09 9.05 -28.90
CA LYS A 3 -22.63 9.10 -28.83
C LYS A 3 -22.19 7.94 -27.95
N ASP A 4 -21.67 6.89 -28.60
CA ASP A 4 -20.98 5.79 -27.94
C ASP A 4 -19.72 6.33 -27.24
N HIS A 5 -19.71 6.23 -25.91
CA HIS A 5 -18.54 6.44 -25.08
C HIS A 5 -17.98 5.07 -24.73
N THR A 6 -16.92 4.72 -25.44
CA THR A 6 -15.72 3.98 -25.03
C THR A 6 -15.89 2.94 -23.91
N LEU A 7 -15.82 1.69 -24.36
CA LEU A 7 -15.48 0.45 -23.66
C LEU A 7 -14.29 0.66 -22.69
N PHE A 8 -14.53 0.59 -21.37
CA PHE A 8 -13.49 0.23 -20.40
C PHE A 8 -13.71 -1.23 -20.02
N SER A 9 -12.90 -2.12 -20.60
CA SER A 9 -12.85 -3.52 -20.21
C SER A 9 -12.35 -3.61 -18.77
N TYR A 10 -13.19 -4.13 -17.88
CA TYR A 10 -12.78 -4.59 -16.56
C TYR A 10 -11.77 -5.73 -16.74
N VAL A 11 -10.58 -5.59 -16.16
CA VAL A 11 -9.66 -6.73 -16.01
C VAL A 11 -9.92 -7.31 -14.62
N GLU A 12 -10.65 -8.41 -14.57
CA GLU A 12 -10.64 -9.30 -13.41
C GLU A 12 -9.23 -9.90 -13.32
N ALA A 13 -8.55 -9.66 -12.20
CA ALA A 13 -7.25 -10.26 -11.96
C ALA A 13 -7.46 -11.73 -11.55
N ASP A 14 -7.57 -12.60 -12.54
CA ASP A 14 -7.34 -14.03 -12.33
C ASP A 14 -5.90 -14.23 -11.84
N SER A 15 -5.76 -15.00 -10.77
CA SER A 15 -4.49 -15.34 -10.16
C SER A 15 -3.67 -16.21 -11.12
N PRO A 16 -2.45 -15.82 -11.55
CA PRO A 16 -1.67 -16.67 -12.44
C PRO A 16 -1.11 -17.87 -11.68
N GLU A 17 -1.30 -19.06 -12.24
CA GLU A 17 -0.65 -20.30 -11.82
C GLU A 17 0.88 -20.13 -11.92
N GLY A 18 1.58 -20.54 -10.86
CA GLY A 18 3.01 -20.33 -10.71
C GLY A 18 3.85 -21.04 -11.80
N PRO A 19 4.94 -20.42 -12.31
CA PRO A 19 5.82 -21.05 -13.28
C PRO A 19 6.55 -22.28 -12.73
N GLN A 20 6.54 -23.37 -13.51
CA GLN A 20 7.33 -24.57 -13.27
C GLN A 20 8.82 -24.30 -13.54
N ILE A 21 9.66 -24.69 -12.57
CA ILE A 21 11.12 -24.53 -12.55
C ILE A 21 11.79 -25.37 -13.65
N GLY A 22 12.57 -24.72 -14.50
CA GLY A 22 13.50 -25.35 -15.45
C GLY A 22 14.91 -24.80 -15.25
N GLU A 23 15.87 -25.69 -15.01
CA GLU A 23 17.27 -25.37 -14.71
C GLU A 23 18.02 -24.88 -15.95
N SER A 24 18.63 -23.68 -15.89
CA SER A 24 19.82 -23.38 -16.69
C SER A 24 20.67 -22.30 -16.03
N ASN A 25 21.96 -22.61 -15.89
CA ASN A 25 22.97 -21.88 -15.15
C ASN A 25 23.40 -20.60 -15.87
N ASP A 26 22.94 -19.43 -15.41
CA ASP A 26 23.63 -18.17 -15.65
C ASP A 26 23.80 -17.40 -14.34
N LYS A 27 25.06 -17.01 -14.08
CA LYS A 27 25.52 -16.38 -12.85
C LYS A 27 24.88 -15.01 -12.65
N PHE A 28 23.72 -14.95 -12.00
CA PHE A 28 23.27 -13.73 -11.34
C PHE A 28 24.00 -13.62 -10.00
N GLN A 29 24.95 -12.70 -9.93
CA GLN A 29 25.66 -12.36 -8.70
C GLN A 29 24.67 -11.74 -7.72
N PHE A 30 24.17 -12.56 -6.79
CA PHE A 30 23.57 -12.10 -5.55
C PHE A 30 24.62 -11.25 -4.81
N TYR A 31 24.39 -9.94 -4.71
CA TYR A 31 25.02 -9.16 -3.64
C TYR A 31 24.28 -9.50 -2.35
N GLU A 32 24.59 -10.66 -1.81
CA GLU A 32 24.39 -10.95 -0.40
C GLU A 32 25.54 -10.29 0.35
N ASN A 33 25.31 -9.14 0.98
CA ASN A 33 26.20 -8.63 2.02
C ASN A 33 25.45 -7.82 3.09
N GLN A 34 25.25 -8.56 4.19
CA GLN A 34 25.15 -8.17 5.59
C GLN A 34 23.81 -7.67 6.16
N PRO A 35 23.38 -8.25 7.30
CA PRO A 35 22.12 -7.91 7.94
C PRO A 35 22.28 -6.54 8.59
N ASN A 36 21.61 -5.52 8.06
CA ASN A 36 21.51 -4.28 8.80
C ASN A 36 20.57 -4.51 9.99
N ASN A 37 21.22 -4.62 11.14
CA ASN A 37 20.72 -4.97 12.44
C ASN A 37 19.87 -3.82 13.00
N GLY A 38 18.56 -3.91 12.84
CA GLY A 38 17.60 -3.14 13.61
C GLY A 38 16.17 -3.48 13.23
N TYR A 39 15.52 -4.52 13.74
CA TYR A 39 15.79 -5.37 14.90
C TYR A 39 15.20 -6.76 14.63
N ARG A 40 15.98 -7.83 14.76
CA ARG A 40 15.45 -9.09 15.30
C ARG A 40 15.32 -8.89 16.80
N GLN A 41 14.15 -9.13 17.38
CA GLN A 41 14.06 -9.39 18.82
C GLN A 41 13.69 -10.87 19.06
N PRO A 42 14.62 -11.69 19.58
CA PRO A 42 14.31 -12.94 20.25
C PRO A 42 14.38 -12.70 21.78
N VAL A 43 13.55 -13.20 22.69
CA VAL A 43 12.31 -14.00 22.79
C VAL A 43 11.84 -13.75 24.23
N ARG A 44 10.53 -13.64 24.54
CA ARG A 44 9.99 -14.27 25.76
C ARG A 44 8.59 -14.81 25.49
N ARG A 45 8.46 -16.14 25.54
CA ARG A 45 7.18 -16.77 25.81
C ARG A 45 6.70 -16.29 27.20
N ALA A 46 5.39 -16.06 27.27
CA ALA A 46 4.55 -15.91 28.46
C ALA A 46 4.46 -14.50 29.07
N LEU A 47 3.37 -13.77 28.83
CA LEU A 47 2.10 -13.77 29.61
C LEU A 47 1.37 -12.42 29.46
N ALA A 48 0.07 -12.50 29.18
CA ALA A 48 -0.99 -11.60 29.67
C ALA A 48 -0.62 -10.12 29.90
N SER A 49 -0.63 -9.32 28.85
CA SER A 49 -1.01 -7.90 28.94
C SER A 49 -1.43 -7.46 27.55
N GLY A 50 -2.74 -7.23 27.37
CA GLY A 50 -3.38 -6.88 26.10
C GLY A 50 -3.07 -5.46 25.63
N THR A 51 -1.80 -5.05 25.59
CA THR A 51 -1.41 -3.73 25.10
C THR A 51 -0.34 -3.90 24.02
N LYS A 52 -0.76 -3.69 22.76
CA LYS A 52 0.09 -3.68 21.58
C LYS A 52 1.12 -2.54 21.72
N PRO A 53 2.43 -2.78 21.57
CA PRO A 53 3.40 -1.69 21.55
C PRO A 53 3.15 -0.83 20.31
N GLU A 54 2.79 0.44 20.49
CA GLU A 54 2.73 1.38 19.37
C GLU A 54 4.13 1.88 19.05
N VAL A 55 4.65 1.42 17.91
CA VAL A 55 5.83 1.98 17.27
C VAL A 55 5.34 3.09 16.34
N PHE A 56 5.31 4.33 16.83
CA PHE A 56 5.07 5.50 15.98
C PHE A 56 6.39 5.96 15.36
N THR A 57 6.65 5.46 14.16
CA THR A 57 7.34 6.26 13.15
C THR A 57 6.24 7.04 12.42
N ASP A 58 6.35 8.36 12.25
CA ASP A 58 5.36 9.14 11.50
C ASP A 58 5.27 8.60 10.06
N LYS A 59 4.33 7.69 9.82
CA LYS A 59 4.10 7.02 8.53
C LYS A 59 3.36 7.94 7.54
N CYS A 60 3.41 9.23 7.79
CA CYS A 60 2.69 10.23 7.05
C CYS A 60 3.50 11.52 7.03
N ASN A 61 3.65 12.11 5.85
CA ASN A 61 4.36 13.38 5.67
C ASN A 61 3.48 14.48 5.04
N ASP A 62 2.19 14.22 4.84
CA ASP A 62 1.22 15.17 4.30
C ASP A 62 -0.12 15.08 5.03
N GLU A 63 -0.45 16.10 5.82
CA GLU A 63 -1.69 16.18 6.62
C GLU A 63 -2.95 16.34 5.76
N ARG A 64 -2.85 16.85 4.52
CA ARG A 64 -3.99 16.89 3.60
C ARG A 64 -4.33 15.49 3.14
N LEU A 65 -3.33 14.71 2.71
CA LEU A 65 -3.51 13.33 2.30
C LEU A 65 -4.03 12.48 3.44
N LYS A 66 -3.56 12.71 4.68
CA LYS A 66 -4.11 12.07 5.88
C LYS A 66 -5.61 12.27 6.00
N LYS A 67 -6.08 13.52 5.95
CA LYS A 67 -7.51 13.84 6.02
C LYS A 67 -8.29 13.21 4.88
N ILE A 68 -7.76 13.22 3.68
CA ILE A 68 -8.39 12.55 2.53
C ILE A 68 -8.57 11.06 2.80
N ILE A 69 -7.57 10.38 3.39
CA ILE A 69 -7.71 8.98 3.79
C ILE A 69 -8.82 8.83 4.84
N GLU A 70 -8.77 9.61 5.93
CA GLU A 70 -9.73 9.54 7.04
C GLU A 70 -11.18 9.82 6.61
N ASP A 71 -11.40 10.78 5.71
CA ASP A 71 -12.73 11.18 5.23
C ASP A 71 -13.33 10.21 4.21
N ASN A 72 -12.49 9.40 3.52
CA ASN A 72 -12.92 8.55 2.41
C ASN A 72 -12.77 7.04 2.67
N ILE A 73 -12.29 6.65 3.85
CA ILE A 73 -12.19 5.25 4.25
C ILE A 73 -13.54 4.70 4.71
N ASP A 74 -13.82 3.46 4.30
CA ASP A 74 -14.92 2.65 4.82
C ASP A 74 -14.41 1.25 5.21
N SER A 75 -15.32 0.37 5.64
CA SER A 75 -14.97 -0.99 6.10
C SER A 75 -14.54 -1.94 4.98
N ASN A 76 -14.61 -1.52 3.70
CA ASN A 76 -14.19 -2.34 2.57
C ASN A 76 -12.93 -1.73 1.90
N PRO A 77 -11.77 -2.42 1.97
CA PRO A 77 -10.52 -1.94 1.37
C PRO A 77 -10.62 -1.59 -0.12
N SER A 78 -11.48 -2.28 -0.87
CA SER A 78 -11.64 -2.07 -2.30
C SER A 78 -12.39 -0.78 -2.64
N SER A 79 -13.39 -0.40 -1.84
CA SER A 79 -14.05 0.90 -1.98
C SER A 79 -13.18 2.02 -1.45
N SER A 80 -12.57 1.85 -0.28
CA SER A 80 -11.67 2.82 0.34
C SER A 80 -10.58 3.27 -0.62
N LYS A 81 -9.81 2.35 -1.21
CA LYS A 81 -8.71 2.72 -2.11
C LYS A 81 -9.17 3.50 -3.35
N ARG A 82 -10.35 3.20 -3.88
CA ARG A 82 -10.92 3.91 -5.05
C ARG A 82 -11.37 5.33 -4.69
N LYS A 83 -12.03 5.49 -3.54
CA LYS A 83 -12.48 6.81 -3.06
C LYS A 83 -11.30 7.72 -2.73
N ILE A 84 -10.33 7.20 -1.98
CA ILE A 84 -9.12 7.93 -1.58
C ILE A 84 -8.31 8.33 -2.79
N GLN A 85 -8.08 7.41 -3.75
CA GLN A 85 -7.32 7.72 -4.96
C GLN A 85 -7.97 8.84 -5.76
N LYS A 86 -9.30 8.76 -5.95
CA LYS A 86 -10.06 9.81 -6.63
C LYS A 86 -9.96 11.16 -5.91
N ALA A 87 -10.22 11.20 -4.61
CA ALA A 87 -10.19 12.44 -3.83
C ALA A 87 -8.77 13.05 -3.79
N ALA A 88 -7.73 12.23 -3.61
CA ALA A 88 -6.35 12.71 -3.64
C ALA A 88 -5.96 13.32 -4.99
N THR A 89 -6.33 12.66 -6.10
CA THR A 89 -6.12 13.21 -7.45
C THR A 89 -6.91 14.49 -7.68
N ASP A 90 -8.18 14.56 -7.25
CA ASP A 90 -9.04 15.73 -7.46
C ASP A 90 -8.60 16.94 -6.62
N GLU A 91 -8.14 16.71 -5.38
CA GLU A 91 -7.81 17.78 -4.44
C GLU A 91 -6.34 18.19 -4.48
N ILE A 92 -5.41 17.23 -4.40
CA ILE A 92 -3.96 17.51 -4.34
C ILE A 92 -3.40 17.69 -5.75
N GLY A 93 -3.91 16.93 -6.71
CA GLY A 93 -3.38 16.85 -8.07
C GLY A 93 -2.24 15.84 -8.18
N GLY A 94 -2.12 15.23 -9.36
CA GLY A 94 -1.19 14.12 -9.59
C GLY A 94 -1.89 12.76 -9.65
N LEU A 95 -1.09 11.74 -9.93
CA LEU A 95 -1.50 10.34 -9.95
C LEU A 95 -1.16 9.72 -8.61
N PHE A 96 -2.19 9.25 -7.92
CA PHE A 96 -2.05 8.58 -6.63
C PHE A 96 -2.28 7.08 -6.77
N ASP A 97 -1.40 6.31 -6.13
CA ASP A 97 -1.60 4.90 -5.87
C ASP A 97 -2.04 4.72 -4.42
N VAL A 98 -3.01 3.84 -4.18
CA VAL A 98 -3.57 3.59 -2.85
C VAL A 98 -3.69 2.09 -2.61
N ILE A 99 -3.07 1.62 -1.54
CA ILE A 99 -3.17 0.25 -1.05
C ILE A 99 -3.97 0.30 0.25
N CYS A 100 -5.07 -0.44 0.32
CA CYS A 100 -5.84 -0.61 1.55
C CYS A 100 -5.97 -2.09 1.88
N SER A 101 -5.92 -2.43 3.17
CA SER A 101 -6.03 -3.81 3.64
C SER A 101 -6.63 -3.85 5.04
N SER A 102 -7.37 -4.92 5.35
CA SER A 102 -7.80 -5.28 6.71
C SER A 102 -6.77 -6.16 7.45
N HIS A 103 -5.66 -6.46 6.78
CA HIS A 103 -4.56 -7.27 7.30
C HIS A 103 -3.22 -6.63 6.97
N ASP A 104 -2.16 -7.07 7.65
CA ASP A 104 -0.82 -6.61 7.40
C ASP A 104 -0.35 -6.97 5.97
N PHE A 105 0.36 -6.05 5.34
CA PHE A 105 1.01 -6.25 4.06
C PHE A 105 2.38 -5.57 4.06
N SER A 106 3.31 -6.11 3.28
CA SER A 106 4.63 -5.50 3.06
C SER A 106 4.62 -4.74 1.75
N TYR A 107 5.29 -3.59 1.73
CA TYR A 107 5.41 -2.74 0.55
C TYR A 107 6.78 -2.06 0.49
N LEU A 108 7.19 -1.68 -0.72
CA LEU A 108 8.35 -0.84 -0.97
C LEU A 108 7.90 0.28 -1.91
N ALA A 109 8.00 1.53 -1.46
CA ALA A 109 7.62 2.69 -2.25
C ALA A 109 8.73 3.74 -2.20
N ASN A 110 9.11 4.26 -3.36
CA ASN A 110 9.97 5.43 -3.46
C ASN A 110 9.10 6.61 -3.88
N THR A 111 8.77 7.47 -2.93
CA THR A 111 7.82 8.57 -3.11
C THR A 111 8.17 9.71 -2.16
N GLN A 112 7.85 10.93 -2.58
CA GLN A 112 8.11 12.14 -1.79
C GLN A 112 6.89 12.57 -0.96
N LEU A 113 5.68 12.09 -1.31
CA LEU A 113 4.44 12.46 -0.66
C LEU A 113 3.64 11.18 -0.39
N PHE A 114 3.42 10.87 0.89
CA PHE A 114 2.76 9.66 1.32
C PHE A 114 2.05 9.82 2.67
N CYS A 115 1.07 8.96 2.90
CA CYS A 115 0.45 8.82 4.20
C CYS A 115 -0.09 7.40 4.41
N GLU A 116 0.22 6.81 5.56
CA GLU A 116 -0.49 5.67 6.12
C GLU A 116 -1.47 6.18 7.19
N ALA A 117 -2.76 5.92 6.99
CA ALA A 117 -3.82 6.21 7.96
C ALA A 117 -4.93 5.16 7.81
N GLY A 118 -5.81 5.07 8.79
CA GLY A 118 -6.83 4.01 8.81
C GLY A 118 -7.90 4.24 9.86
N ASN A 119 -8.84 3.31 9.89
CA ASN A 119 -9.83 3.15 10.96
C ASN A 119 -9.59 1.81 11.67
N ASP A 120 -10.55 1.37 12.48
CA ASP A 120 -10.44 0.12 13.24
C ASP A 120 -10.35 -1.15 12.37
N ASP A 121 -10.84 -1.09 11.11
CA ASP A 121 -10.99 -2.26 10.23
C ASP A 121 -10.04 -2.26 9.02
N VAL A 122 -9.61 -1.09 8.56
CA VAL A 122 -8.88 -0.91 7.31
C VAL A 122 -7.75 0.09 7.52
N THR A 123 -6.55 -0.30 7.13
CA THR A 123 -5.39 0.59 7.00
C THR A 123 -5.15 0.85 5.52
N CYS A 124 -4.93 2.12 5.17
CA CYS A 124 -4.62 2.57 3.82
C CYS A 124 -3.26 3.28 3.79
N PHE A 125 -2.43 2.91 2.81
CA PHE A 125 -1.23 3.62 2.42
C PHE A 125 -1.46 4.27 1.05
N ALA A 126 -1.48 5.60 1.01
CA ALA A 126 -1.61 6.39 -0.20
C ALA A 126 -0.29 7.11 -0.50
N PHE A 127 0.09 7.18 -1.76
CA PHE A 127 1.30 7.88 -2.17
C PHE A 127 1.21 8.44 -3.59
N LEU A 128 1.95 9.52 -3.82
CA LEU A 128 2.08 10.13 -5.13
C LEU A 128 2.98 9.24 -6.01
N HIS A 129 2.42 8.75 -7.11
CA HIS A 129 3.12 8.00 -8.15
C HIS A 129 3.83 8.93 -9.14
N SER A 130 3.10 9.94 -9.64
CA SER A 130 3.62 10.91 -10.61
C SER A 130 2.82 12.20 -10.58
N LEU A 131 3.44 13.32 -10.93
CA LEU A 131 2.75 14.60 -11.14
C LEU A 131 2.11 14.61 -12.54
N ILE A 132 0.95 15.24 -12.66
CA ILE A 132 0.33 15.50 -13.97
C ILE A 132 1.03 16.75 -14.54
N GLN A 133 1.61 16.62 -15.73
CA GLN A 133 2.26 17.72 -16.47
C GLN A 133 1.24 18.61 -17.17
#